data_AF-A0AAD7WVE8-F1
#
_entry.id   AF-A0AAD7WVE8-F1
#
_cell.length_a   1.000
_cell.length_b   1.000
_cell.length_c   1.000
_cell.angle_alpha   90.00
_cell.angle_beta   90.00
_cell.angle_gamma   90.00
#
_symmetry.space_group_name_H-M   'P 1'
#
loop_
_entity.id
_entity.type
_entity.pdbx_description
1 polymer ?
#
loop_
_entity_poly.entity_id
_entity_poly.type
_entity_poly.pdbx_seq_one_letter_code
_entity_poly.pdbx_strand_id
1 'polypeptide(L)'
;MGKGTLIVALLLILLPKAFPQDAVTRNLRAEEPACEGYQVDVCGVCAGDGSSCEVISGTFSRSFLSVGYHKVLEIPLGAQNIRIQETVKSKNYLALRTPDGNSIINGNWAIDRPGIFFAAGTELTYRRPNEIRSKTGESITAPGPTAQELHLYLIYQQPGPSVFYEYILPREDTLGSPSAPTLDVLPLVETQHPSDGQGYPPTDGTGNQNSLSGVHPNLVPSNSFPFTTKHPAAQLSPYTWRRTGTMLCSATCGTGRRQVVFSCVEQGTDAAVPGNLCDFTQSPLPLSEDCNTQPCPAFWDMGEWSECSKTCGPGAQHRQVLCRQPQVNGSPAPAGPRLCRHLEQPETTASCQLKICSEWQIRSEWTPCSVPCGVGQRMRDVRCVDNLGDVVTDEECNMRLRPEDVQNCDAGPCARSWFFTPWSDRCSAECGEGMRSRAVVCLMSHVGSLPLDGCGDEKPEELTPCDIGPCQHKLEWYTGPWGQCSAECGNGTQSRTVACLLHGNGSLEVTTPANCAHLPRPPSTRTCHLKRCGAKWFVTEWSSCSRSCEGGFRVREVRCLADDMTESSGCDPSLTPEDREECNTHSCIPEIDENCRDMYYNCNVVVQARLCVYSYYRTACCVSCARVSRREAQLGGR
;
A
#
# COMPACT_ATOMS: atom_id res chain seq x y z
N MET A 1 -56.95 7.16 -21.32
CA MET A 1 -56.03 7.67 -20.28
C MET A 1 -54.62 7.62 -20.85
N GLY A 2 -53.73 8.60 -20.71
CA GLY A 2 -53.94 9.96 -20.19
C GLY A 2 -52.64 10.78 -20.03
N LYS A 3 -52.30 11.61 -21.04
CA LYS A 3 -51.18 12.59 -21.09
C LYS A 3 -49.74 11.99 -21.10
N GLY A 4 -48.77 12.58 -21.81
CA GLY A 4 -48.84 13.73 -22.71
C GLY A 4 -47.62 13.83 -23.65
N THR A 5 -47.76 14.54 -24.76
CA THR A 5 -46.79 14.61 -25.87
C THR A 5 -46.12 15.98 -25.93
N LEU A 6 -44.83 16.07 -26.24
CA LEU A 6 -44.11 17.33 -26.36
C LEU A 6 -43.87 17.77 -27.82
N ILE A 7 -43.96 19.09 -28.00
CA ILE A 7 -44.04 19.90 -29.22
C ILE A 7 -42.92 19.64 -30.25
N VAL A 8 -43.22 19.85 -31.53
CA VAL A 8 -42.31 19.83 -32.69
C VAL A 8 -42.39 21.16 -33.45
N ALA A 9 -41.35 21.46 -34.25
CA ALA A 9 -41.18 22.58 -35.20
C ALA A 9 -40.60 23.89 -34.56
N LEU A 10 -39.92 24.78 -35.30
CA LEU A 10 -39.70 24.88 -36.77
C LEU A 10 -38.46 25.75 -37.06
N LEU A 11 -37.60 25.41 -38.04
CA LEU A 11 -36.86 26.39 -38.88
C LEU A 11 -36.13 25.72 -40.07
N LEU A 12 -35.77 26.52 -41.09
CA LEU A 12 -35.36 26.09 -42.43
C LEU A 12 -34.15 26.87 -42.97
N ILE A 13 -33.24 26.15 -43.64
CA ILE A 13 -32.47 26.50 -44.87
C ILE A 13 -31.82 27.90 -44.98
N LEU A 14 -30.49 27.95 -45.16
CA LEU A 14 -29.80 28.51 -46.35
C LEU A 14 -28.26 28.32 -46.29
N LEU A 15 -27.61 28.22 -47.47
CA LEU A 15 -26.14 28.14 -47.66
C LEU A 15 -25.57 29.51 -48.08
N PRO A 16 -24.25 29.78 -47.95
CA PRO A 16 -23.43 29.79 -49.18
C PRO A 16 -21.90 29.50 -49.06
N LYS A 17 -21.37 28.75 -50.05
CA LYS A 17 -20.09 28.93 -50.80
C LYS A 17 -18.73 29.04 -50.02
N ALA A 18 -17.63 29.21 -50.76
CA ALA A 18 -16.24 29.02 -50.32
C ALA A 18 -15.24 30.02 -50.98
N PHE A 19 -13.99 30.04 -50.46
CA PHE A 19 -12.81 30.83 -50.90
C PHE A 19 -12.87 32.36 -50.69
N PRO A 20 -11.73 33.11 -50.65
CA PRO A 20 -10.31 32.72 -50.71
C PRO A 20 -9.46 33.24 -49.50
N GLN A 21 -8.19 33.63 -49.74
CA GLN A 21 -7.14 33.98 -48.75
C GLN A 21 -7.00 35.49 -48.44
N ASP A 22 -6.10 35.76 -47.48
CA ASP A 22 -5.30 36.99 -47.23
C ASP A 22 -5.94 38.26 -46.64
N ALA A 23 -5.44 38.64 -45.45
CA ALA A 23 -5.36 40.02 -44.94
C ALA A 23 -4.17 40.15 -43.97
N VAL A 24 -3.31 41.16 -44.17
CA VAL A 24 -2.03 41.35 -43.47
C VAL A 24 -2.15 42.31 -42.27
N THR A 25 -1.45 42.03 -41.17
CA THR A 25 -0.79 42.98 -40.21
C THR A 25 -0.27 42.21 -38.98
N ARG A 26 0.83 42.56 -38.28
CA ARG A 26 1.88 43.58 -38.48
C ARG A 26 3.17 43.11 -37.77
N ASN A 27 4.35 43.58 -38.20
CA ASN A 27 5.62 43.26 -37.53
C ASN A 27 5.76 43.93 -36.16
N LEU A 28 6.34 43.19 -35.20
CA LEU A 28 7.26 43.70 -34.18
C LEU A 28 8.42 42.70 -34.09
N ARG A 29 9.55 43.05 -34.71
CA ARG A 29 10.81 42.28 -34.65
C ARG A 29 11.91 43.28 -34.31
N ALA A 30 12.64 43.02 -33.24
CA ALA A 30 13.77 43.87 -32.84
C ALA A 30 14.93 43.72 -33.83
N GLU A 31 15.86 44.68 -33.80
CA GLU A 31 16.92 44.84 -34.78
C GLU A 31 18.15 43.95 -34.46
N GLU A 32 18.75 43.38 -35.50
CA GLU A 32 20.08 42.77 -35.47
C GLU A 32 20.99 43.54 -36.46
N PRO A 33 22.27 43.79 -36.14
CA PRO A 33 23.15 44.57 -37.01
C PRO A 33 23.58 43.75 -38.24
N ALA A 34 23.26 44.25 -39.44
CA ALA A 34 23.67 43.62 -40.69
C ALA A 34 25.07 44.11 -41.14
N CYS A 35 25.93 43.20 -41.58
CA CYS A 35 27.19 43.55 -42.23
C CYS A 35 26.94 44.35 -43.52
N GLU A 36 27.38 45.61 -43.57
CA GLU A 36 27.21 46.46 -44.76
C GLU A 36 28.12 46.01 -45.93
N GLY A 37 27.59 45.12 -46.78
CA GLY A 37 28.21 44.72 -48.04
C GLY A 37 29.21 43.55 -47.98
N TYR A 38 29.55 43.06 -46.78
CA TYR A 38 30.46 41.93 -46.59
C TYR A 38 29.71 40.66 -46.19
N GLN A 39 30.17 39.50 -46.69
CA GLN A 39 29.69 38.22 -46.20
C GLN A 39 30.20 37.96 -44.78
N VAL A 40 29.35 37.33 -43.96
CA VAL A 40 29.72 36.83 -42.65
C VAL A 40 30.51 35.53 -42.83
N ASP A 41 31.61 35.38 -42.11
CA ASP A 41 32.33 34.10 -42.05
C ASP A 41 31.58 33.07 -41.18
N VAL A 42 32.14 31.86 -41.06
CA VAL A 42 31.50 30.79 -40.27
C VAL A 42 31.42 31.17 -38.78
N CYS A 43 32.31 32.04 -38.30
CA CYS A 43 32.43 32.48 -36.91
C CYS A 43 31.49 33.64 -36.53
N GLY A 44 30.76 34.22 -37.49
CA GLY A 44 29.90 35.39 -37.25
C GLY A 44 30.57 36.74 -37.55
N VAL A 45 31.78 36.75 -38.12
CA VAL A 45 32.57 37.97 -38.36
C VAL A 45 32.38 38.46 -39.80
N CYS A 46 31.99 39.73 -39.97
CA CYS A 46 31.93 40.38 -41.28
C CYS A 46 33.32 40.36 -41.95
N ALA A 47 33.45 39.74 -43.13
CA ALA A 47 34.70 39.58 -43.87
C ALA A 47 35.84 38.83 -43.11
N GLY A 48 35.50 38.02 -42.12
CA GLY A 48 36.47 37.13 -41.46
C GLY A 48 36.94 35.98 -42.36
N ASP A 49 38.00 35.30 -41.93
CA ASP A 49 38.60 34.14 -42.62
C ASP A 49 38.23 32.79 -41.97
N GLY A 50 37.39 32.79 -40.93
CA GLY A 50 37.05 31.62 -40.14
C GLY A 50 38.08 31.19 -39.09
N SER A 51 39.13 31.98 -38.83
CA SER A 51 40.17 31.65 -37.84
C SER A 51 39.84 32.04 -36.39
N SER A 52 38.88 32.97 -36.21
CA SER A 52 38.48 33.55 -34.92
C SER A 52 37.70 32.59 -34.00
N CYS A 53 37.30 31.43 -34.52
CA CYS A 53 36.52 30.43 -33.80
C CYS A 53 36.96 29.00 -34.17
N GLU A 54 36.42 28.03 -33.44
CA GLU A 54 36.52 26.60 -33.75
C GLU A 54 35.12 26.01 -33.90
N VAL A 55 34.88 25.31 -35.02
CA VAL A 55 33.62 24.61 -35.30
C VAL A 55 33.75 23.17 -34.82
N ILE A 56 32.99 22.81 -33.79
CA ILE A 56 32.96 21.47 -33.22
C ILE A 56 31.70 20.77 -33.71
N SER A 57 31.85 19.66 -34.45
CA SER A 57 30.73 18.83 -34.89
C SER A 57 31.03 17.33 -34.79
N GLY A 58 29.98 16.52 -34.81
CA GLY A 58 30.09 15.06 -34.75
C GLY A 58 28.75 14.35 -34.84
N THR A 59 28.79 13.02 -34.90
CA THR A 59 27.59 12.16 -34.93
C THR A 59 27.71 11.07 -33.88
N PHE A 60 26.75 11.04 -32.96
CA PHE A 60 26.59 10.00 -31.96
C PHE A 60 25.66 8.88 -32.47
N SER A 61 26.11 7.63 -32.40
CA SER A 61 25.35 6.46 -32.89
C SER A 61 25.45 5.20 -32.01
N ARG A 62 25.90 5.33 -30.75
CA ARG A 62 26.05 4.17 -29.85
C ARG A 62 24.67 3.71 -29.35
N SER A 63 24.49 2.39 -29.25
CA SER A 63 23.33 1.77 -28.62
C SER A 63 23.65 1.33 -27.19
N PHE A 64 22.65 1.37 -26.31
CA PHE A 64 22.78 1.06 -24.89
C PHE A 64 21.95 -0.17 -24.51
N LEU A 65 22.29 -0.82 -23.40
CA LEU A 65 21.58 -2.00 -22.90
C LEU A 65 20.36 -1.64 -22.04
N SER A 66 20.28 -0.42 -21.51
CA SER A 66 19.22 0.06 -20.63
C SER A 66 18.52 1.29 -21.19
N VAL A 67 17.20 1.35 -20.97
CA VAL A 67 16.37 2.54 -21.21
C VAL A 67 16.77 3.63 -20.22
N GLY A 68 16.89 4.88 -20.68
CA GLY A 68 17.16 6.03 -19.79
C GLY A 68 18.00 7.14 -20.41
N TYR A 69 18.42 8.08 -19.56
CA TYR A 69 19.24 9.24 -19.94
C TYR A 69 20.71 8.83 -20.08
N HIS A 70 21.23 8.81 -21.31
CA HIS A 70 22.65 8.59 -21.57
C HIS A 70 23.29 9.87 -22.09
N LYS A 71 24.45 10.25 -21.52
CA LYS A 71 25.16 11.48 -21.90
C LYS A 71 25.78 11.32 -23.28
N VAL A 72 25.62 12.34 -24.13
CA VAL A 72 26.10 12.37 -25.52
C VAL A 72 27.34 13.24 -25.66
N LEU A 73 27.29 14.48 -25.15
CA LEU A 73 28.46 15.37 -25.03
C LEU A 73 28.23 16.48 -23.99
N GLU A 74 29.31 17.22 -23.75
CA GLU A 74 29.35 18.49 -23.01
C GLU A 74 29.53 19.62 -24.04
N ILE A 75 28.67 20.63 -23.96
CA ILE A 75 28.73 21.86 -24.77
C ILE A 75 29.19 22.96 -23.80
N PRO A 76 30.43 23.46 -23.89
CA PRO A 76 30.97 24.37 -22.88
C PRO A 76 30.35 25.77 -22.95
N LEU A 77 30.75 26.62 -22.00
CA LEU A 77 30.46 28.05 -22.02
C LEU A 77 31.06 28.74 -23.27
N GLY A 78 30.43 29.82 -23.72
CA GLY A 78 30.81 30.55 -24.94
C GLY A 78 30.30 29.93 -26.25
N ALA A 79 29.63 28.78 -26.21
CA ALA A 79 29.15 28.06 -27.39
C ALA A 79 28.03 28.82 -28.13
N GLN A 80 28.19 28.94 -29.44
CA GLN A 80 27.33 29.67 -30.37
C GLN A 80 26.86 28.79 -31.53
N ASN A 81 25.78 29.21 -32.18
CA ASN A 81 25.17 28.54 -33.35
C ASN A 81 24.96 27.03 -33.13
N ILE A 82 24.48 26.67 -31.93
CA ILE A 82 24.28 25.28 -31.50
C ILE A 82 23.16 24.65 -32.33
N ARG A 83 23.46 23.51 -32.93
CA ARG A 83 22.55 22.72 -33.76
C ARG A 83 22.70 21.25 -33.41
N ILE A 84 21.64 20.66 -32.86
CA ILE A 84 21.57 19.26 -32.47
C ILE A 84 20.36 18.66 -33.19
N GLN A 85 20.56 17.59 -33.95
CA GLN A 85 19.48 16.99 -34.74
C GLN A 85 19.63 15.47 -34.84
N GLU A 86 18.53 14.76 -34.59
CA GLU A 86 18.41 13.35 -34.91
C GLU A 86 18.35 13.14 -36.44
N THR A 87 19.36 12.47 -37.00
CA THR A 87 19.50 12.24 -38.44
C THR A 87 18.66 11.06 -38.94
N VAL A 88 18.36 10.10 -38.06
CA VAL A 88 17.50 8.96 -38.32
C VAL A 88 16.39 8.95 -37.28
N LYS A 89 15.18 9.37 -37.67
CA LYS A 89 14.00 9.47 -36.80
C LYS A 89 13.76 8.16 -36.03
N SER A 90 13.76 8.23 -34.71
CA SER A 90 13.55 7.06 -33.84
C SER A 90 12.47 7.33 -32.77
N LYS A 91 12.44 6.50 -31.72
CA LYS A 91 11.65 6.74 -30.49
C LYS A 91 12.50 7.27 -29.33
N ASN A 92 13.75 7.63 -29.60
CA ASN A 92 14.61 8.30 -28.62
C ASN A 92 14.29 9.80 -28.60
N TYR A 93 14.60 10.48 -27.50
CA TYR A 93 14.31 11.91 -27.34
C TYR A 93 15.58 12.67 -26.99
N LEU A 94 15.76 13.86 -27.57
CA LEU A 94 16.87 14.74 -27.22
C LEU A 94 16.55 15.45 -25.89
N ALA A 95 17.47 15.44 -24.94
CA ALA A 95 17.29 16.10 -23.64
C ALA A 95 18.51 16.95 -23.29
N LEU A 96 18.30 18.07 -22.59
CA LEU A 96 19.36 19.03 -22.27
C LEU A 96 19.34 19.38 -20.78
N ARG A 97 20.51 19.43 -20.14
CA ARG A 97 20.67 19.70 -18.70
C ARG A 97 21.81 20.68 -18.41
N THR A 98 21.79 21.34 -17.26
CA THR A 98 22.98 22.00 -16.69
C THR A 98 23.91 20.98 -16.01
N PRO A 99 25.16 21.33 -15.68
CA PRO A 99 26.07 20.45 -14.94
C PRO A 99 25.55 20.06 -13.56
N ASP A 100 24.76 20.92 -12.92
CA ASP A 100 24.10 20.68 -11.63
C ASP A 100 22.93 19.65 -11.73
N GLY A 101 22.67 19.10 -12.92
CA GLY A 101 21.63 18.12 -13.18
C GLY A 101 20.25 18.71 -13.48
N ASN A 102 20.06 20.03 -13.33
CA ASN A 102 18.80 20.71 -13.67
C ASN A 102 18.46 20.49 -15.14
N SER A 103 17.26 20.02 -15.44
CA SER A 103 16.83 19.74 -16.81
C SER A 103 16.14 20.94 -17.46
N ILE A 104 16.50 21.21 -18.72
CA ILE A 104 16.05 22.36 -19.51
C ILE A 104 15.04 21.93 -20.59
N ILE A 105 15.33 20.81 -21.27
CA ILE A 105 14.47 20.19 -22.28
C ILE A 105 14.41 18.68 -21.99
N ASN A 106 13.20 18.14 -22.01
CA ASN A 106 12.86 16.73 -21.76
C ASN A 106 13.42 16.23 -20.42
N GLY A 107 13.09 16.96 -19.36
CA GLY A 107 13.52 16.69 -17.98
C GLY A 107 12.66 15.67 -17.23
N ASN A 108 13.22 15.04 -16.20
CA ASN A 108 12.49 14.24 -15.20
C ASN A 108 11.54 13.16 -15.80
N TRP A 109 11.93 12.55 -16.92
CA TRP A 109 11.11 11.62 -17.73
C TRP A 109 9.83 12.19 -18.34
N ALA A 110 9.59 13.49 -18.22
CA ALA A 110 8.61 14.21 -19.00
C ALA A 110 9.18 14.55 -20.39
N ILE A 111 8.30 14.61 -21.39
CA ILE A 111 8.61 15.13 -22.72
C ILE A 111 7.92 16.48 -22.85
N ASP A 112 8.71 17.53 -23.05
CA ASP A 112 8.23 18.89 -23.18
C ASP A 112 7.56 19.13 -24.54
N ARG A 113 6.68 20.13 -24.59
CA ARG A 113 6.05 20.52 -25.85
C ARG A 113 7.06 21.28 -26.73
N PRO A 114 7.07 21.06 -28.05
CA PRO A 114 7.88 21.87 -28.98
C PRO A 114 7.64 23.36 -28.79
N GLY A 115 8.72 24.14 -28.71
CA GLY A 115 8.66 25.52 -28.25
C GLY A 115 10.03 26.15 -28.02
N ILE A 116 10.01 27.22 -27.26
CA ILE A 116 11.16 28.09 -26.94
C ILE A 116 11.41 28.02 -25.43
N PHE A 117 12.67 27.82 -25.06
CA PHE A 117 13.15 27.64 -23.68
C PHE A 117 14.30 28.60 -23.44
N PHE A 118 14.32 29.32 -22.32
CA PHE A 118 15.40 30.25 -21.97
C PHE A 118 16.26 29.65 -20.86
N ALA A 119 17.51 29.30 -21.18
CA ALA A 119 18.46 28.71 -20.22
C ALA A 119 19.92 28.94 -20.67
N ALA A 120 20.86 28.85 -19.73
CA ALA A 120 22.29 29.10 -19.96
C ALA A 120 22.58 30.38 -20.78
N GLY A 121 21.81 31.44 -20.54
CA GLY A 121 21.96 32.75 -21.21
C GLY A 121 21.43 32.85 -22.65
N THR A 122 20.84 31.80 -23.23
CA THR A 122 20.42 31.81 -24.64
C THR A 122 19.01 31.23 -24.87
N GLU A 123 18.46 31.47 -26.07
CA GLU A 123 17.16 30.97 -26.51
C GLU A 123 17.31 29.59 -27.18
N LEU A 124 16.81 28.54 -26.54
CA LEU A 124 16.81 27.18 -27.04
C LEU A 124 15.45 26.85 -27.68
N THR A 125 15.45 26.63 -28.99
CA THR A 125 14.27 26.14 -29.72
C THR A 125 14.30 24.62 -29.79
N TYR A 126 13.31 23.94 -29.20
CA TYR A 126 13.10 22.48 -29.33
C TYR A 126 11.98 22.18 -30.34
N ARG A 127 12.23 21.26 -31.28
CA ARG A 127 11.26 20.88 -32.33
C ARG A 127 11.08 19.37 -32.40
N ARG A 128 9.83 18.94 -32.26
CA ARG A 128 9.37 17.54 -32.45
C ARG A 128 8.34 17.48 -33.60
N PRO A 129 8.75 17.09 -34.83
CA PRO A 129 7.85 17.05 -35.98
C PRO A 129 6.76 15.97 -35.88
N ASN A 130 5.50 16.33 -36.18
CA ASN A 130 4.35 15.42 -36.06
C ASN A 130 4.53 14.10 -36.82
N GLU A 131 4.24 12.99 -36.14
CA GLU A 131 4.65 11.64 -36.55
C GLU A 131 4.12 11.22 -37.92
N ILE A 132 2.89 11.64 -38.25
CA ILE A 132 2.14 11.29 -39.47
C ILE A 132 2.70 11.95 -40.75
N ARG A 133 3.39 13.10 -40.63
CA ARG A 133 3.74 13.95 -41.79
C ARG A 133 5.23 14.16 -42.06
N SER A 134 6.13 13.95 -41.09
CA SER A 134 7.57 14.16 -41.31
C SER A 134 8.45 12.94 -41.06
N LYS A 135 9.50 12.83 -41.89
CA LYS A 135 10.62 11.90 -41.74
C LYS A 135 11.81 12.48 -40.95
N THR A 136 11.83 13.79 -40.72
CA THR A 136 12.86 14.44 -39.88
C THR A 136 12.69 14.02 -38.43
N GLY A 137 13.80 13.70 -37.75
CA GLY A 137 13.83 13.46 -36.31
C GLY A 137 13.66 14.74 -35.48
N GLU A 138 13.92 14.62 -34.18
CA GLU A 138 13.92 15.76 -33.25
C GLU A 138 15.11 16.70 -33.47
N SER A 139 14.97 17.99 -33.10
CA SER A 139 16.10 18.91 -33.05
C SER A 139 16.02 19.95 -31.92
N ILE A 140 17.19 20.38 -31.46
CA ILE A 140 17.41 21.49 -30.52
C ILE A 140 18.37 22.47 -31.19
N THR A 141 18.04 23.76 -31.21
CA THR A 141 18.90 24.82 -31.78
C THR A 141 18.94 26.06 -30.89
N ALA A 142 20.11 26.68 -30.73
CA ALA A 142 20.28 27.95 -30.02
C ALA A 142 21.33 28.86 -30.71
N PRO A 143 21.15 30.19 -30.71
CA PRO A 143 22.14 31.12 -31.25
C PRO A 143 23.39 31.21 -30.36
N GLY A 144 23.25 31.02 -29.04
CA GLY A 144 24.30 31.34 -28.06
C GLY A 144 24.50 32.84 -27.87
N PRO A 145 25.64 33.28 -27.31
CA PRO A 145 26.62 32.44 -26.61
C PRO A 145 26.04 31.82 -25.34
N THR A 146 26.50 30.63 -24.96
CA THR A 146 26.13 30.00 -23.69
C THR A 146 26.86 30.67 -22.52
N ALA A 147 26.12 31.18 -21.55
CA ALA A 147 26.67 31.72 -20.30
C ALA A 147 27.08 30.63 -19.28
N GLN A 148 26.69 29.37 -19.54
CA GLN A 148 26.96 28.20 -18.71
C GLN A 148 27.14 26.97 -19.61
N GLU A 149 27.85 25.95 -19.14
CA GLU A 149 27.95 24.66 -19.82
C GLU A 149 26.58 23.96 -19.93
N LEU A 150 26.38 23.16 -20.97
CA LEU A 150 25.16 22.41 -21.27
C LEU A 150 25.50 20.95 -21.58
N HIS A 151 24.83 20.01 -20.92
CA HIS A 151 25.00 18.58 -21.16
C HIS A 151 23.90 18.07 -22.08
N LEU A 152 24.28 17.57 -23.27
CA LEU A 152 23.34 16.85 -24.14
C LEU A 152 23.20 15.40 -23.65
N TYR A 153 21.95 15.00 -23.44
CA TYR A 153 21.54 13.64 -23.16
C TYR A 153 20.62 13.11 -24.26
N LEU A 154 20.63 11.79 -24.43
CA LEU A 154 19.66 11.04 -25.20
C LEU A 154 18.81 10.21 -24.24
N ILE A 155 17.49 10.40 -24.26
CA ILE A 155 16.57 9.47 -23.60
C ILE A 155 16.42 8.26 -24.53
N TYR A 156 17.17 7.21 -24.23
CA TYR A 156 17.23 5.99 -25.02
C TYR A 156 16.02 5.11 -24.73
N GLN A 157 15.23 4.79 -25.77
CA GLN A 157 14.10 3.87 -25.78
C GLN A 157 14.18 2.84 -26.91
N GLN A 158 14.96 3.09 -27.98
CA GLN A 158 15.06 2.22 -29.15
C GLN A 158 16.50 2.14 -29.70
N PRO A 159 17.01 0.93 -30.04
CA PRO A 159 18.31 0.77 -30.71
C PRO A 159 18.45 1.48 -32.05
N GLY A 160 19.71 1.80 -32.39
CA GLY A 160 20.08 2.56 -33.59
C GLY A 160 19.79 4.07 -33.55
N PRO A 161 20.00 4.80 -32.44
CA PRO A 161 19.95 6.26 -32.47
C PRO A 161 21.04 6.80 -33.40
N SER A 162 20.80 7.98 -33.98
CA SER A 162 21.82 8.71 -34.73
C SER A 162 21.58 10.21 -34.59
N VAL A 163 22.41 10.87 -33.79
CA VAL A 163 22.29 12.30 -33.44
C VAL A 163 23.52 13.04 -33.94
N PHE A 164 23.32 13.95 -34.88
CA PHE A 164 24.33 14.93 -35.29
C PHE A 164 24.29 16.13 -34.33
N TYR A 165 25.47 16.67 -34.03
CA TYR A 165 25.62 17.91 -33.28
C TYR A 165 26.71 18.79 -33.92
N GLU A 166 26.52 20.09 -33.82
CA GLU A 166 27.38 21.13 -34.37
C GLU A 166 27.24 22.39 -33.51
N TYR A 167 28.35 23.02 -33.14
CA TYR A 167 28.39 24.32 -32.47
C TYR A 167 29.76 25.00 -32.68
N ILE A 168 29.85 26.26 -32.28
CA ILE A 168 31.01 27.12 -32.51
C ILE A 168 31.52 27.65 -31.17
N LEU A 169 32.84 27.66 -30.96
CA LEU A 169 33.49 28.32 -29.83
C LEU A 169 34.40 29.45 -30.31
N PRO A 170 34.32 30.68 -29.76
CA PRO A 170 35.32 31.70 -30.02
C PRO A 170 36.68 31.26 -29.45
N ARG A 171 37.77 31.61 -30.12
CA ARG A 171 39.12 31.40 -29.59
C ARG A 171 39.57 32.63 -28.82
N GLU A 172 40.10 32.42 -27.61
CA GLU A 172 40.67 33.52 -26.81
C GLU A 172 42.03 33.95 -27.37
N ASP A 173 42.10 35.16 -27.92
CA ASP A 173 43.37 35.80 -28.29
C ASP A 173 44.18 36.09 -27.01
N THR A 174 45.27 35.35 -26.81
CA THR A 174 46.08 35.41 -25.58
C THR A 174 46.96 36.66 -25.51
N LEU A 175 46.36 37.85 -25.29
CA LEU A 175 47.06 39.13 -25.20
C LEU A 175 46.63 40.01 -24.00
N GLY A 176 46.91 39.53 -22.79
CA GLY A 176 47.47 40.39 -21.73
C GLY A 176 46.59 40.76 -20.53
N SER A 177 46.92 40.16 -19.38
CA SER A 177 46.95 40.85 -18.08
C SER A 177 47.95 40.18 -17.12
N PRO A 178 48.50 40.91 -16.12
CA PRO A 178 49.76 40.56 -15.49
C PRO A 178 49.66 39.67 -14.24
N SER A 179 50.80 39.10 -13.89
CA SER A 179 51.11 38.27 -12.72
C SER A 179 50.61 38.80 -11.36
N ALA A 180 50.07 37.89 -10.55
CA ALA A 180 50.10 38.02 -9.09
C ALA A 180 51.46 37.52 -8.53
N PRO A 181 52.05 38.16 -7.51
CA PRO A 181 53.26 37.68 -6.85
C PRO A 181 52.96 36.60 -5.79
N THR A 182 53.84 35.60 -5.69
CA THR A 182 53.86 34.60 -4.61
C THR A 182 54.64 35.09 -3.39
N LEU A 183 54.37 34.51 -2.22
CA LEU A 183 55.34 34.35 -1.13
C LEU A 183 55.01 33.10 -0.31
N ASP A 184 56.03 32.27 -0.06
CA ASP A 184 55.96 31.02 0.70
C ASP A 184 56.22 31.22 2.20
N VAL A 185 55.94 30.19 3.03
CA VAL A 185 56.87 29.57 4.02
C VAL A 185 56.16 28.45 4.83
N LEU A 186 56.94 27.50 5.35
CA LEU A 186 56.53 26.24 6.02
C LEU A 186 56.71 26.28 7.59
N PRO A 187 56.23 25.28 8.37
CA PRO A 187 55.84 25.42 9.79
C PRO A 187 56.83 24.83 10.82
N LEU A 188 56.51 24.88 12.14
CA LEU A 188 57.06 23.93 13.16
C LEU A 188 56.30 23.88 14.54
N VAL A 189 55.99 22.65 15.02
CA VAL A 189 56.01 22.08 16.41
C VAL A 189 55.28 22.70 17.64
N GLU A 190 54.16 22.07 18.03
CA GLU A 190 53.85 21.23 19.25
C GLU A 190 54.14 21.60 20.75
N THR A 191 53.31 21.01 21.63
CA THR A 191 53.31 20.88 23.13
C THR A 191 52.70 22.06 23.94
N GLN A 192 51.99 21.89 25.07
CA GLN A 192 51.78 20.73 25.99
C GLN A 192 50.40 20.80 26.75
N HIS A 193 49.93 19.68 27.33
CA HIS A 193 48.72 19.51 28.20
C HIS A 193 49.16 19.21 29.68
N PRO A 194 48.30 18.98 30.73
CA PRO A 194 46.82 18.85 30.82
C PRO A 194 46.20 19.91 31.78
N SER A 195 45.17 19.78 32.65
CA SER A 195 44.27 18.70 33.16
C SER A 195 43.03 19.27 33.91
N ASP A 196 41.95 18.48 34.00
CA ASP A 196 40.67 18.78 34.70
C ASP A 196 40.58 18.32 36.18
N GLY A 197 39.57 18.84 36.92
CA GLY A 197 38.69 17.96 37.73
C GLY A 197 38.30 18.35 39.17
N GLN A 198 37.07 17.95 39.55
CA GLN A 198 36.47 17.85 40.91
C GLN A 198 36.05 19.16 41.64
N GLY A 199 34.95 19.22 42.42
CA GLY A 199 33.81 18.28 42.53
C GLY A 199 32.90 18.40 43.78
N TYR A 200 31.70 19.00 43.63
CA TYR A 200 30.47 18.81 44.47
C TYR A 200 30.49 19.31 45.95
N PRO A 201 29.33 19.37 46.69
CA PRO A 201 28.37 20.50 46.64
C PRO A 201 28.08 21.07 48.07
N PRO A 202 26.89 21.06 48.77
CA PRO A 202 25.50 20.63 48.49
C PRO A 202 24.40 21.73 48.63
N THR A 203 23.13 21.31 48.46
CA THR A 203 21.81 21.76 49.03
C THR A 203 21.69 23.01 49.93
N ASP A 204 20.56 23.74 50.02
CA ASP A 204 19.14 23.37 49.81
C ASP A 204 18.25 24.63 49.53
N GLY A 205 16.93 24.48 49.32
CA GLY A 205 15.95 25.54 49.66
C GLY A 205 15.01 26.06 48.56
N THR A 206 13.95 25.30 48.28
CA THR A 206 12.71 25.67 47.54
C THR A 206 12.10 27.07 47.81
N GLY A 207 11.42 27.70 46.82
CA GLY A 207 10.54 28.86 47.10
C GLY A 207 9.79 29.49 45.90
N ASN A 208 8.51 29.16 45.72
CA ASN A 208 7.63 29.60 44.63
C ASN A 208 7.15 31.09 44.68
N GLN A 209 7.00 31.69 43.49
CA GLN A 209 5.86 32.53 43.02
C GLN A 209 5.64 34.02 43.41
N ASN A 210 5.20 34.76 42.36
CA ASN A 210 4.20 35.84 42.29
C ASN A 210 4.48 37.29 42.78
N SER A 211 4.64 38.16 41.77
CA SER A 211 3.75 39.29 41.45
C SER A 211 3.61 40.53 42.37
N LEU A 212 4.12 41.65 41.83
CA LEU A 212 3.44 42.96 41.64
C LEU A 212 2.81 43.76 42.82
N SER A 213 3.04 45.08 42.73
CA SER A 213 2.12 46.18 43.15
C SER A 213 2.08 46.71 44.60
N GLY A 214 3.19 47.32 45.04
CA GLY A 214 3.23 48.77 45.38
C GLY A 214 2.49 49.35 46.62
N VAL A 215 2.30 50.68 46.56
CA VAL A 215 1.56 51.58 47.49
C VAL A 215 2.28 52.08 48.78
N HIS A 216 2.62 53.38 48.72
CA HIS A 216 2.94 54.35 49.79
C HIS A 216 1.71 54.69 50.69
N PRO A 217 1.79 55.52 51.78
CA PRO A 217 2.94 56.16 52.47
C PRO A 217 2.85 56.26 54.03
N ASN A 218 3.85 56.94 54.62
CA ASN A 218 3.73 58.08 55.58
C ASN A 218 3.75 57.97 57.14
N LEU A 219 4.49 58.94 57.71
CA LEU A 219 4.33 59.69 58.99
C LEU A 219 4.76 59.11 60.37
N VAL A 220 5.87 59.70 60.88
CA VAL A 220 6.16 60.35 62.21
C VAL A 220 5.11 60.37 63.36
N PRO A 221 5.42 60.79 64.63
CA PRO A 221 6.68 61.35 65.22
C PRO A 221 7.08 60.78 66.61
N SER A 222 8.12 61.36 67.27
CA SER A 222 8.00 61.83 68.68
C SER A 222 9.15 62.75 69.13
N ASN A 223 8.90 63.62 70.11
CA ASN A 223 9.81 64.65 70.64
C ASN A 223 9.85 64.64 72.20
N SER A 224 11.00 64.87 72.82
CA SER A 224 11.15 65.36 74.22
C SER A 224 12.63 65.61 74.55
N PHE A 225 13.12 66.87 74.54
CA PHE A 225 13.27 67.81 75.67
C PHE A 225 14.71 67.82 76.29
N PRO A 226 15.20 68.95 76.86
CA PRO A 226 16.65 69.20 77.01
C PRO A 226 17.13 69.45 78.45
N PHE A 227 18.45 69.62 78.67
CA PHE A 227 19.01 70.72 79.50
C PHE A 227 20.53 70.97 79.25
N THR A 228 20.97 72.17 79.65
CA THR A 228 22.23 72.90 79.36
C THR A 228 23.53 72.39 79.99
N THR A 229 24.71 72.72 79.39
CA THR A 229 25.73 73.63 80.02
C THR A 229 26.84 74.16 79.07
N LYS A 230 26.86 75.49 78.87
CA LYS A 230 27.99 76.47 78.72
C LYS A 230 29.37 76.10 78.06
N HIS A 231 29.63 76.77 76.91
CA HIS A 231 30.83 77.61 76.56
C HIS A 231 32.29 77.05 76.54
N PRO A 232 33.27 77.72 75.86
CA PRO A 232 33.20 78.71 74.75
C PRO A 232 34.22 78.55 73.58
N ALA A 233 33.95 79.26 72.47
CA ALA A 233 34.87 79.95 71.53
C ALA A 233 36.00 79.20 70.76
N ALA A 234 35.91 79.27 69.42
CA ALA A 234 37.00 79.38 68.44
C ALA A 234 36.53 80.43 67.40
N GLN A 235 37.26 81.48 67.01
CA GLN A 235 38.61 81.58 66.42
C GLN A 235 38.61 81.22 64.92
N LEU A 236 38.78 82.24 64.07
CA LEU A 236 38.74 82.16 62.60
C LEU A 236 39.95 81.37 62.06
N SER A 237 39.69 80.38 61.20
CA SER A 237 40.72 79.55 60.57
C SER A 237 41.29 80.19 59.30
N PRO A 238 42.62 80.22 59.09
CA PRO A 238 43.24 80.73 57.85
C PRO A 238 43.20 79.74 56.68
N TYR A 239 42.44 78.65 56.81
CA TYR A 239 42.29 77.58 55.81
C TYR A 239 40.85 77.52 55.33
N THR A 240 40.65 77.27 54.03
CA THR A 240 39.32 77.20 53.39
C THR A 240 39.26 76.14 52.30
N TRP A 241 38.07 75.61 52.03
CA TRP A 241 37.86 74.67 50.93
C TRP A 241 37.85 75.41 49.59
N ARG A 242 38.71 74.99 48.65
CA ARG A 242 38.71 75.49 47.27
C ARG A 242 38.65 74.35 46.26
N ARG A 243 37.96 74.61 45.15
CA ARG A 243 37.97 73.74 43.96
C ARG A 243 39.40 73.62 43.44
N THR A 244 39.95 72.41 43.45
CA THR A 244 41.32 72.11 43.00
C THR A 244 41.39 71.27 41.73
N GLY A 245 40.29 70.61 41.33
CA GLY A 245 40.27 69.83 40.09
C GLY A 245 38.90 69.21 39.79
N THR A 246 38.90 68.29 38.83
CA THR A 246 37.77 67.41 38.50
C THR A 246 38.29 66.01 38.20
N MET A 247 37.51 64.98 38.53
CA MET A 247 37.86 63.60 38.17
C MET A 247 37.66 63.33 36.66
N LEU A 248 38.14 62.18 36.19
CA LEU A 248 37.86 61.67 34.85
C LEU A 248 36.35 61.52 34.61
N CYS A 249 35.89 61.78 33.39
CA CYS A 249 34.48 61.70 33.02
C CYS A 249 34.02 60.23 32.94
N SER A 250 32.84 59.90 33.49
CA SER A 250 32.33 58.52 33.54
C SER A 250 32.00 57.88 32.19
N ALA A 251 31.95 58.67 31.10
CA ALA A 251 31.76 58.21 29.74
C ALA A 251 32.54 59.11 28.76
N THR A 252 32.91 58.58 27.60
CA THR A 252 33.65 59.29 26.54
C THR A 252 32.76 60.12 25.60
N CYS A 253 31.45 59.91 25.65
CA CYS A 253 30.41 60.58 24.88
C CYS A 253 29.05 60.40 25.58
N GLY A 254 28.01 61.10 25.12
CA GLY A 254 26.61 60.86 25.50
C GLY A 254 26.18 61.40 26.88
N THR A 255 26.93 62.34 27.47
CA THR A 255 26.92 62.75 28.89
C THR A 255 27.48 61.68 29.83
N GLY A 256 28.79 61.78 30.07
CA GLY A 256 29.35 61.30 31.32
C GLY A 256 29.18 62.33 32.43
N ARG A 257 29.44 61.92 33.66
CA ARG A 257 29.53 62.82 34.83
C ARG A 257 30.93 62.81 35.41
N ARG A 258 31.34 63.95 35.96
CA ARG A 258 32.58 64.11 36.75
C ARG A 258 32.24 64.82 38.06
N GLN A 259 32.81 64.35 39.16
CA GLN A 259 32.77 65.07 40.43
C GLN A 259 33.83 66.18 40.42
N VAL A 260 33.46 67.32 41.01
CA VAL A 260 34.37 68.44 41.31
C VAL A 260 35.12 68.13 42.60
N VAL A 261 36.45 68.18 42.54
CA VAL A 261 37.31 67.91 43.70
C VAL A 261 37.60 69.22 44.41
N PHE A 262 37.22 69.27 45.68
CA PHE A 262 37.56 70.34 46.61
C PHE A 262 38.65 69.86 47.57
N SER A 263 39.67 70.68 47.78
CA SER A 263 40.70 70.45 48.79
C SER A 263 40.75 71.60 49.78
N CYS A 264 41.24 71.33 50.98
CA CYS A 264 41.58 72.39 51.93
C CYS A 264 42.82 73.13 51.42
N VAL A 265 42.78 74.47 51.39
CA VAL A 265 43.89 75.33 50.98
C VAL A 265 44.11 76.47 51.98
N GLU A 266 45.34 76.95 52.06
CA GLU A 266 45.72 78.10 52.88
C GLU A 266 45.39 79.44 52.18
N GLN A 267 44.76 80.35 52.93
CA GLN A 267 44.35 81.67 52.42
C GLN A 267 45.57 82.59 52.22
N GLY A 268 46.12 82.60 51.01
CA GLY A 268 47.19 83.49 50.58
C GLY A 268 48.25 82.82 49.71
N THR A 269 48.43 81.51 49.86
CA THR A 269 49.36 80.68 49.08
C THR A 269 48.64 79.72 48.13
N ASP A 270 47.36 79.43 48.38
CA ASP A 270 46.52 78.47 47.65
C ASP A 270 47.10 77.04 47.59
N ALA A 271 48.10 76.74 48.43
CA ALA A 271 48.69 75.42 48.57
C ALA A 271 47.68 74.44 49.19
N ALA A 272 47.62 73.21 48.66
CA ALA A 272 46.78 72.15 49.21
C ALA A 272 47.36 71.63 50.54
N VAL A 273 46.54 71.65 51.59
CA VAL A 273 46.91 71.24 52.95
C VAL A 273 45.98 70.12 53.46
N PRO A 274 46.37 69.36 54.52
CA PRO A 274 45.54 68.31 55.09
C PRO A 274 44.14 68.80 55.49
N GLY A 275 43.10 68.03 55.11
CA GLY A 275 41.70 68.43 55.22
C GLY A 275 41.17 68.67 56.63
N ASN A 276 41.91 68.25 57.67
CA ASN A 276 41.60 68.51 59.08
C ASN A 276 41.98 69.93 59.56
N LEU A 277 42.63 70.73 58.71
CA LEU A 277 42.93 72.15 58.99
C LEU A 277 41.80 73.10 58.57
N CYS A 278 40.90 72.64 57.68
CA CYS A 278 39.67 73.34 57.33
C CYS A 278 38.50 72.86 58.20
N ASP A 279 37.52 73.74 58.42
CA ASP A 279 36.25 73.35 59.03
C ASP A 279 35.50 72.36 58.12
N PHE A 280 35.25 71.15 58.63
CA PHE A 280 34.53 70.11 57.91
C PHE A 280 33.04 70.45 57.73
N THR A 281 32.45 71.26 58.62
CA THR A 281 31.05 71.71 58.47
C THR A 281 30.86 72.68 57.30
N GLN A 282 31.97 73.25 56.79
CA GLN A 282 32.03 74.13 55.63
C GLN A 282 32.54 73.42 54.36
N SER A 283 32.74 72.10 54.37
CA SER A 283 33.14 71.35 53.17
C SER A 283 32.00 71.34 52.14
N PRO A 284 32.21 71.80 50.89
CA PRO A 284 31.17 71.74 49.87
C PRO A 284 30.73 70.30 49.57
N LEU A 285 29.42 70.11 49.39
CA LEU A 285 28.89 68.83 48.90
C LEU A 285 29.51 68.47 47.54
N PRO A 286 29.76 67.18 47.25
CA PRO A 286 30.43 66.74 46.03
C PRO A 286 29.57 67.06 44.79
N LEU A 287 29.89 68.19 44.15
CA LEU A 287 29.17 68.68 42.98
C LEU A 287 29.48 67.79 41.76
N SER A 288 28.44 67.23 41.14
CA SER A 288 28.55 66.56 39.85
C SER A 288 28.36 67.57 38.72
N GLU A 289 29.31 67.62 37.80
CA GLU A 289 29.18 68.30 36.51
C GLU A 289 29.01 67.28 35.40
N ASP A 290 28.20 67.60 34.39
CA ASP A 290 28.12 66.81 33.17
C ASP A 290 29.34 67.12 32.26
N CYS A 291 29.82 66.11 31.54
CA CYS A 291 31.01 66.17 30.70
C CYS A 291 30.86 65.24 29.49
N ASN A 292 31.67 65.44 28.45
CA ASN A 292 31.60 64.67 27.21
C ASN A 292 30.17 64.63 26.61
N THR A 293 29.59 65.82 26.44
CA THR A 293 28.23 66.05 25.91
C THR A 293 28.11 65.78 24.40
N GLN A 294 29.20 65.52 23.69
CA GLN A 294 29.17 65.08 22.29
C GLN A 294 28.34 63.80 22.12
N PRO A 295 27.54 63.67 21.04
CA PRO A 295 26.84 62.42 20.75
C PRO A 295 27.85 61.30 20.45
N CYS A 296 27.53 60.08 20.86
CA CYS A 296 28.34 58.91 20.58
C CYS A 296 28.32 58.54 19.08
N PRO A 297 29.30 57.77 18.56
CA PRO A 297 29.23 57.24 17.20
C PRO A 297 27.97 56.36 17.00
N ALA A 298 27.49 56.31 15.76
CA ALA A 298 26.38 55.43 15.38
C ALA A 298 26.88 54.00 15.10
N PHE A 299 26.03 53.00 15.32
CA PHE A 299 26.34 51.58 15.16
C PHE A 299 25.18 50.81 14.55
N TRP A 300 25.45 49.60 14.03
CA TRP A 300 24.44 48.67 13.54
C TRP A 300 23.84 47.88 14.70
N ASP A 301 22.56 48.13 14.99
CA ASP A 301 21.73 47.33 15.89
C ASP A 301 21.16 46.12 15.13
N MET A 302 21.30 44.93 15.71
CA MET A 302 20.87 43.66 15.09
C MET A 302 19.70 43.09 15.88
N GLY A 303 18.53 42.99 15.24
CA GLY A 303 17.38 42.28 15.79
C GLY A 303 17.54 40.76 15.73
N GLU A 304 16.60 40.07 16.38
CA GLU A 304 16.49 38.61 16.33
C GLU A 304 16.16 38.10 14.93
N TRP A 305 16.48 36.82 14.67
CA TRP A 305 16.10 36.13 13.44
C TRP A 305 14.62 35.73 13.47
N SER A 306 13.97 35.80 12.31
CA SER A 306 12.64 35.23 12.09
C SER A 306 12.64 33.70 12.24
N GLU A 307 11.45 33.13 12.34
CA GLU A 307 11.27 31.70 12.03
C GLU A 307 11.79 31.39 10.61
N CYS A 308 12.22 30.14 10.41
CA CYS A 308 12.73 29.66 9.13
C CYS A 308 11.61 29.60 8.09
N SER A 309 11.89 30.00 6.84
CA SER A 309 10.89 30.08 5.75
C SER A 309 10.31 28.73 5.28
N LYS A 310 10.73 27.62 5.89
CA LYS A 310 10.18 26.26 5.72
C LYS A 310 10.17 25.55 7.07
N THR A 311 9.34 24.52 7.20
CA THR A 311 9.22 23.66 8.39
C THR A 311 10.11 22.41 8.34
N CYS A 312 10.64 22.05 7.17
CA CYS A 312 11.63 20.98 6.97
C CYS A 312 12.60 21.35 5.83
N GLY A 313 13.78 20.73 5.83
CA GLY A 313 14.84 20.94 4.84
C GLY A 313 15.55 22.30 4.93
N PRO A 314 16.24 22.73 3.85
CA PRO A 314 16.94 24.01 3.78
C PRO A 314 15.96 25.17 3.51
N GLY A 315 15.93 26.15 4.42
CA GLY A 315 15.20 27.41 4.31
C GLY A 315 16.09 28.63 4.55
N ALA A 316 15.44 29.80 4.69
CA ALA A 316 16.10 31.06 5.03
C ALA A 316 15.37 31.75 6.18
N GLN A 317 16.13 32.50 6.99
CA GLN A 317 15.65 33.32 8.11
C GLN A 317 16.13 34.76 7.91
N HIS A 318 15.32 35.73 8.34
CA HIS A 318 15.59 37.17 8.13
C HIS A 318 15.65 37.91 9.47
N ARG A 319 16.52 38.91 9.60
CA ARG A 319 16.58 39.80 10.78
C ARG A 319 16.56 41.26 10.38
N GLN A 320 16.07 42.11 11.28
CA GLN A 320 16.17 43.55 11.11
C GLN A 320 17.58 44.03 11.49
N VAL A 321 18.13 44.95 10.70
CA VAL A 321 19.41 45.61 10.96
C VAL A 321 19.18 47.11 10.84
N LEU A 322 19.38 47.86 11.93
CA LEU A 322 19.01 49.26 12.03
C LEU A 322 20.19 50.12 12.48
N CYS A 323 20.45 51.23 11.80
CA CYS A 323 21.44 52.20 12.27
C CYS A 323 20.89 52.93 13.51
N ARG A 324 21.62 52.91 14.62
CA ARG A 324 21.27 53.63 15.85
C ARG A 324 22.41 54.51 16.35
N GLN A 325 22.06 55.55 17.10
CA GLN A 325 23.03 56.43 17.75
C GLN A 325 22.61 56.67 19.22
N PRO A 326 23.50 56.48 20.21
CA PRO A 326 23.23 56.84 21.60
C PRO A 326 23.03 58.36 21.74
N GLN A 327 21.89 58.77 22.29
CA GLN A 327 21.56 60.18 22.47
C GLN A 327 22.05 60.68 23.84
N VAL A 328 22.26 61.99 23.92
CA VAL A 328 22.92 62.77 25.00
C VAL A 328 22.22 62.70 26.38
N ASN A 329 21.25 61.80 26.58
CA ASN A 329 20.77 61.38 27.91
C ASN A 329 19.87 60.10 27.87
N GLY A 330 20.06 59.17 26.93
CA GLY A 330 19.11 58.06 26.78
C GLY A 330 19.44 56.93 25.82
N SER A 331 18.48 56.00 25.70
CA SER A 331 18.55 54.78 24.89
C SER A 331 18.89 55.05 23.41
N PRO A 332 19.59 54.14 22.70
CA PRO A 332 19.94 54.32 21.30
C PRO A 332 18.74 54.61 20.39
N ALA A 333 18.73 55.81 19.82
CA ALA A 333 17.68 56.28 18.92
C ALA A 333 17.95 55.82 17.47
N PRO A 334 16.91 55.61 16.64
CA PRO A 334 17.08 55.35 15.22
C PRO A 334 17.83 56.51 14.53
N ALA A 335 18.92 56.19 13.85
CA ALA A 335 19.78 57.14 13.16
C ALA A 335 19.64 56.97 11.65
N GLY A 336 19.82 58.06 10.89
CA GLY A 336 19.75 58.02 9.43
C GLY A 336 20.85 57.08 8.88
N PRO A 337 20.54 56.14 7.95
CA PRO A 337 21.45 55.05 7.56
C PRO A 337 22.78 55.52 6.95
N ARG A 338 22.88 56.78 6.52
CA ARG A 338 24.14 57.40 6.09
C ARG A 338 25.19 57.50 7.20
N LEU A 339 24.79 57.53 8.47
CA LEU A 339 25.70 57.57 9.62
C LEU A 339 26.47 56.26 9.78
N CYS A 340 25.79 55.11 9.68
CA CYS A 340 26.43 53.80 9.77
C CYS A 340 27.07 53.30 8.46
N ARG A 341 26.94 54.04 7.35
CA ARG A 341 27.47 53.65 6.01
C ARG A 341 29.00 53.45 5.94
N HIS A 342 29.74 53.88 6.94
CA HIS A 342 31.19 53.68 7.04
C HIS A 342 31.57 52.42 7.85
N LEU A 343 30.58 51.71 8.38
CA LEU A 343 30.71 50.44 9.09
C LEU A 343 30.12 49.34 8.21
N GLU A 344 30.81 48.20 8.15
CA GLU A 344 30.33 47.00 7.45
C GLU A 344 28.93 46.61 7.94
N GLN A 345 28.00 46.37 7.01
CA GLN A 345 26.60 46.11 7.34
C GLN A 345 26.38 44.62 7.62
N PRO A 346 25.87 44.23 8.80
CA PRO A 346 25.55 42.84 9.09
C PRO A 346 24.53 42.24 8.11
N GLU A 347 24.71 40.97 7.78
CA GLU A 347 23.79 40.21 6.90
C GLU A 347 22.35 40.25 7.42
N THR A 348 21.38 40.55 6.55
CA THR A 348 19.95 40.61 6.90
C THR A 348 19.22 39.28 6.70
N THR A 349 19.86 38.31 6.04
CA THR A 349 19.31 36.99 5.71
C THR A 349 20.39 35.94 5.93
N ALA A 350 20.03 34.82 6.58
CA ALA A 350 20.90 33.66 6.76
C ALA A 350 20.16 32.38 6.38
N SER A 351 20.89 31.31 6.08
CA SER A 351 20.32 29.97 5.87
C SER A 351 19.91 29.33 7.20
N CYS A 352 18.90 28.45 7.14
CA CYS A 352 18.47 27.62 8.26
C CYS A 352 18.22 26.20 7.75
N GLN A 353 18.74 25.19 8.46
CA GLN A 353 18.65 23.79 8.08
C GLN A 353 17.83 23.03 9.13
N LEU A 354 16.63 22.58 8.73
CA LEU A 354 15.76 21.77 9.58
C LEU A 354 15.88 20.28 9.22
N LYS A 355 15.13 19.43 9.95
CA LYS A 355 15.00 18.00 9.66
C LYS A 355 14.62 17.78 8.19
N ILE A 356 15.14 16.71 7.60
CA ILE A 356 14.89 16.36 6.20
C ILE A 356 13.40 15.97 6.03
N CYS A 357 12.81 16.32 4.88
CA CYS A 357 11.40 16.05 4.59
C CYS A 357 11.18 14.61 4.07
N SER A 358 10.03 14.03 4.40
CA SER A 358 9.45 12.83 3.80
C SER A 358 8.88 13.08 2.39
N GLU A 359 8.90 12.08 1.51
CA GLU A 359 8.52 12.20 0.09
C GLU A 359 7.74 10.97 -0.44
N TRP A 360 6.90 11.16 -1.46
CA TRP A 360 6.23 10.07 -2.16
C TRP A 360 7.15 9.44 -3.21
N GLN A 361 7.49 8.16 -3.05
CA GLN A 361 8.20 7.40 -4.07
C GLN A 361 7.30 6.37 -4.77
N ILE A 362 7.47 6.28 -6.09
CA ILE A 362 6.88 5.22 -6.92
C ILE A 362 7.83 4.02 -6.87
N ARG A 363 7.38 2.89 -6.32
CA ARG A 363 8.18 1.68 -6.13
C ARG A 363 8.07 0.68 -7.28
N SER A 364 7.04 0.79 -8.13
CA SER A 364 6.86 -0.07 -9.31
C SER A 364 6.52 0.71 -10.58
N GLU A 365 6.79 0.10 -11.74
CA GLU A 365 6.11 0.50 -12.97
C GLU A 365 4.60 0.23 -12.88
N TRP A 366 3.84 0.75 -13.85
CA TRP A 366 2.44 0.38 -14.03
C TRP A 366 2.30 -1.10 -14.39
N THR A 367 1.33 -1.79 -13.80
CA THR A 367 0.92 -3.13 -14.27
C THR A 367 0.48 -3.09 -15.74
N PRO A 368 0.44 -4.25 -16.42
CA PRO A 368 -0.42 -4.43 -17.58
C PRO A 368 -1.86 -3.94 -17.29
N CYS A 369 -2.59 -3.57 -18.34
CA CYS A 369 -3.99 -3.21 -18.20
C CYS A 369 -4.79 -4.41 -17.67
N SER A 370 -5.76 -4.18 -16.79
CA SER A 370 -6.58 -5.23 -16.15
C SER A 370 -7.43 -6.06 -17.13
N VAL A 371 -7.51 -5.63 -18.39
CA VAL A 371 -8.22 -6.28 -19.48
C VAL A 371 -7.29 -6.45 -20.69
N PRO A 372 -7.44 -7.53 -21.49
CA PRO A 372 -6.62 -7.78 -22.67
C PRO A 372 -7.08 -6.97 -23.90
N CYS A 373 -8.27 -6.36 -23.85
CA CYS A 373 -8.82 -5.42 -24.82
C CYS A 373 -9.87 -4.55 -24.11
N GLY A 374 -10.16 -3.37 -24.67
CA GLY A 374 -11.13 -2.42 -24.15
C GLY A 374 -10.60 -1.60 -22.96
N VAL A 375 -11.50 -0.85 -22.33
CA VAL A 375 -11.19 -0.03 -21.16
C VAL A 375 -11.04 -0.87 -19.89
N GLY A 376 -9.94 -0.65 -19.17
CA GLY A 376 -9.65 -1.21 -17.86
C GLY A 376 -8.79 -0.26 -17.04
N GLN A 377 -8.09 -0.80 -16.04
CA GLN A 377 -7.21 -0.03 -15.16
C GLN A 377 -5.84 -0.70 -15.01
N ARG A 378 -4.83 0.12 -14.79
CA ARG A 378 -3.48 -0.28 -14.40
C ARG A 378 -3.12 0.36 -13.07
N MET A 379 -2.34 -0.33 -12.26
CA MET A 379 -1.97 0.08 -10.91
C MET A 379 -0.45 0.17 -10.76
N ARG A 380 0.05 0.94 -9.80
CA ARG A 380 1.47 0.97 -9.42
C ARG A 380 1.63 1.19 -7.91
N ASP A 381 2.70 0.66 -7.33
CA ASP A 381 2.98 0.85 -5.91
C ASP A 381 3.55 2.25 -5.65
N VAL A 382 2.87 3.00 -4.79
CA VAL A 382 3.22 4.37 -4.38
C VAL A 382 3.32 4.38 -2.85
N ARG A 383 4.41 4.87 -2.31
CA ARG A 383 4.72 4.81 -0.87
C ARG A 383 5.24 6.15 -0.36
N CYS A 384 4.81 6.55 0.83
CA CYS A 384 5.55 7.55 1.59
C CYS A 384 6.88 6.95 2.06
N VAL A 385 7.96 7.71 1.94
CA VAL A 385 9.28 7.35 2.48
C VAL A 385 9.87 8.49 3.30
N ASP A 386 10.70 8.12 4.26
CA ASP A 386 11.46 9.07 5.07
C ASP A 386 12.79 9.49 4.41
N ASN A 387 13.61 10.20 5.17
CA ASN A 387 14.94 10.64 4.75
C ASN A 387 16.03 9.56 4.74
N LEU A 388 15.71 8.32 5.14
CA LEU A 388 16.58 7.15 5.06
C LEU A 388 16.18 6.24 3.88
N GLY A 389 14.97 6.44 3.34
CA GLY A 389 14.37 5.66 2.26
C GLY A 389 13.45 4.53 2.74
N ASP A 390 13.25 4.43 4.07
CA ASP A 390 12.34 3.48 4.70
C ASP A 390 10.87 3.90 4.46
N VAL A 391 9.98 2.91 4.39
CA VAL A 391 8.54 3.15 4.13
C VAL A 391 7.85 3.51 5.44
N VAL A 392 7.40 4.77 5.54
CA VAL A 392 6.67 5.30 6.69
C VAL A 392 5.16 5.44 6.38
N THR A 393 4.38 5.88 7.37
CA THR A 393 2.92 6.05 7.22
C THR A 393 2.59 7.18 6.24
N ASP A 394 1.56 6.96 5.42
CA ASP A 394 1.11 7.88 4.36
C ASP A 394 0.83 9.31 4.87
N GLU A 395 0.43 9.45 6.14
CA GLU A 395 0.19 10.72 6.83
C GLU A 395 1.46 11.58 7.05
N GLU A 396 2.65 10.98 7.03
CA GLU A 396 3.91 11.73 7.12
C GLU A 396 4.25 12.43 5.79
N CYS A 397 3.63 12.01 4.69
CA CYS A 397 3.75 12.68 3.39
C CYS A 397 2.56 13.60 3.11
N ASN A 398 2.80 14.65 2.32
CA ASN A 398 1.72 15.54 1.91
C ASN A 398 0.77 14.82 0.94
N MET A 399 -0.38 14.35 1.44
CA MET A 399 -1.41 13.63 0.66
C MET A 399 -1.92 14.39 -0.58
N ARG A 400 -1.78 15.73 -0.66
CA ARG A 400 -2.10 16.50 -1.89
C ARG A 400 -1.09 16.33 -3.02
N LEU A 401 0.09 15.77 -2.72
CA LEU A 401 1.17 15.48 -3.66
C LEU A 401 1.30 13.97 -3.95
N ARG A 402 0.40 13.13 -3.43
CA ARG A 402 0.37 11.68 -3.68
C ARG A 402 0.21 11.42 -5.19
N PRO A 403 1.17 10.76 -5.87
CA PRO A 403 1.00 10.34 -7.25
C PRO A 403 -0.20 9.39 -7.42
N GLU A 404 -0.90 9.45 -8.56
CA GLU A 404 -1.95 8.49 -8.90
C GLU A 404 -1.40 7.05 -8.83
N ASP A 405 -2.00 6.19 -8.01
CA ASP A 405 -1.67 4.76 -7.86
C ASP A 405 -2.54 3.87 -8.77
N VAL A 406 -3.66 4.40 -9.28
CA VAL A 406 -4.56 3.77 -10.27
C VAL A 406 -4.75 4.70 -11.47
N GLN A 407 -4.67 4.15 -12.69
CA GLN A 407 -4.92 4.91 -13.92
C GLN A 407 -5.74 4.08 -14.92
N ASN A 408 -6.69 4.71 -15.60
CA ASN A 408 -7.46 4.07 -16.67
C ASN A 408 -6.58 3.81 -17.90
N CYS A 409 -6.77 2.66 -18.55
CA CYS A 409 -6.08 2.26 -19.77
C CYS A 409 -7.08 1.73 -20.79
N ASP A 410 -6.79 1.94 -22.08
CA ASP A 410 -7.49 1.31 -23.19
C ASP A 410 -6.52 0.31 -23.84
N ALA A 411 -6.89 -0.97 -23.84
CA ALA A 411 -6.12 -2.06 -24.43
C ALA A 411 -6.48 -2.32 -25.91
N GLY A 412 -7.27 -1.43 -26.54
CA GLY A 412 -7.67 -1.49 -27.94
C GLY A 412 -9.00 -2.21 -28.17
N PRO A 413 -9.58 -2.14 -29.39
CA PRO A 413 -10.92 -2.63 -29.64
C PRO A 413 -11.06 -4.15 -29.43
N CYS A 414 -12.04 -4.56 -28.62
CA CYS A 414 -12.38 -5.96 -28.41
C CYS A 414 -13.13 -6.55 -29.61
N ALA A 415 -12.41 -7.22 -30.51
CA ALA A 415 -13.04 -8.02 -31.55
C ALA A 415 -13.81 -9.22 -30.96
N ARG A 416 -15.03 -9.45 -31.42
CA ARG A 416 -15.79 -10.68 -31.13
C ARG A 416 -15.94 -11.51 -32.40
N SER A 417 -15.82 -12.82 -32.28
CA SER A 417 -15.88 -13.73 -33.42
C SER A 417 -16.76 -14.95 -33.15
N TRP A 418 -17.37 -15.48 -34.20
CA TRP A 418 -18.10 -16.74 -34.14
C TRP A 418 -17.13 -17.92 -34.01
N PHE A 419 -17.12 -18.56 -32.85
CA PHE A 419 -16.46 -19.85 -32.65
C PHE A 419 -17.52 -20.95 -32.77
N PHE A 420 -17.14 -22.08 -33.35
CA PHE A 420 -18.03 -23.23 -33.49
C PHE A 420 -17.28 -24.54 -33.32
N THR A 421 -17.98 -25.57 -32.82
CA THR A 421 -17.44 -26.93 -32.78
C THR A 421 -17.47 -27.55 -34.19
N PRO A 422 -16.73 -28.66 -34.41
CA PRO A 422 -17.09 -29.61 -35.45
C PRO A 422 -18.57 -30.03 -35.35
N TRP A 423 -19.11 -30.51 -36.46
CA TRP A 423 -20.42 -31.16 -36.51
C TRP A 423 -20.42 -32.43 -35.67
N SER A 424 -21.57 -32.76 -35.06
CA SER A 424 -21.76 -33.99 -34.31
C SER A 424 -21.42 -35.23 -35.15
N ASP A 425 -20.60 -36.14 -34.59
CA ASP A 425 -20.20 -37.39 -35.26
C ASP A 425 -21.39 -38.30 -35.62
N ARG A 426 -22.51 -38.09 -34.94
CA ARG A 426 -23.80 -38.76 -35.16
C ARG A 426 -24.82 -37.78 -35.73
N CYS A 427 -25.65 -38.28 -36.65
CA CYS A 427 -26.89 -37.65 -37.08
C CYS A 427 -27.95 -37.82 -35.97
N SER A 428 -29.00 -36.99 -35.95
CA SER A 428 -30.12 -37.12 -35.00
C SER A 428 -31.00 -38.35 -35.21
N ALA A 429 -30.93 -38.96 -36.40
CA ALA A 429 -31.57 -40.21 -36.75
C ALA A 429 -30.53 -41.33 -36.95
N GLU A 430 -30.92 -42.58 -36.70
CA GLU A 430 -30.06 -43.76 -36.94
C GLU A 430 -30.20 -44.33 -38.37
N CYS A 431 -31.23 -43.88 -39.11
CA CYS A 431 -31.48 -44.17 -40.52
C CYS A 431 -32.41 -43.09 -41.10
N GLY A 432 -32.37 -42.91 -42.43
CA GLY A 432 -33.09 -41.86 -43.15
C GLY A 432 -32.54 -40.45 -42.90
N GLU A 433 -33.37 -39.46 -43.19
CA GLU A 433 -33.08 -38.04 -42.97
C GLU A 433 -33.04 -37.68 -41.47
N GLY A 434 -32.05 -36.88 -41.10
CA GLY A 434 -31.90 -36.26 -39.79
C GLY A 434 -31.00 -35.02 -39.87
N MET A 435 -30.51 -34.55 -38.73
CA MET A 435 -29.65 -33.37 -38.64
C MET A 435 -28.40 -33.66 -37.81
N ARG A 436 -27.25 -33.13 -38.24
CA ARG A 436 -26.07 -32.96 -37.37
C ARG A 436 -26.16 -31.58 -36.72
N SER A 437 -25.70 -31.50 -35.48
CA SER A 437 -25.67 -30.25 -34.71
C SER A 437 -24.23 -29.84 -34.39
N ARG A 438 -23.99 -28.54 -34.23
CA ARG A 438 -22.75 -28.00 -33.66
C ARG A 438 -23.08 -26.83 -32.75
N ALA A 439 -22.28 -26.62 -31.70
CA ALA A 439 -22.41 -25.41 -30.90
C ALA A 439 -21.78 -24.23 -31.64
N VAL A 440 -22.46 -23.07 -31.65
CA VAL A 440 -21.98 -21.81 -32.24
C VAL A 440 -22.08 -20.70 -31.20
N VAL A 441 -20.97 -20.03 -30.88
CA VAL A 441 -20.88 -19.08 -29.76
C VAL A 441 -20.10 -17.81 -30.14
N CYS A 442 -20.62 -16.64 -29.73
CA CYS A 442 -19.98 -15.34 -29.95
C CYS A 442 -19.05 -14.98 -28.78
N LEU A 443 -17.78 -15.40 -28.88
CA LEU A 443 -16.77 -15.13 -27.85
C LEU A 443 -15.84 -13.98 -28.25
N MET A 444 -15.18 -13.41 -27.26
CA MET A 444 -14.24 -12.30 -27.44
C MET A 444 -12.87 -12.87 -27.82
N SER A 445 -12.25 -12.33 -28.88
CA SER A 445 -10.95 -12.77 -29.39
C SER A 445 -9.83 -11.87 -28.88
N HIS A 446 -8.69 -12.48 -28.54
CA HIS A 446 -7.47 -11.75 -28.17
C HIS A 446 -6.68 -11.23 -29.40
N VAL A 447 -7.16 -11.47 -30.63
CA VAL A 447 -6.51 -11.05 -31.88
C VAL A 447 -7.32 -9.94 -32.54
N GLY A 448 -7.03 -8.69 -32.16
CA GLY A 448 -7.73 -7.49 -32.62
C GLY A 448 -7.36 -7.04 -34.04
N SER A 449 -7.67 -7.85 -35.06
CA SER A 449 -7.37 -7.55 -36.47
C SER A 449 -8.61 -7.28 -37.35
N LEU A 450 -9.81 -7.20 -36.76
CA LEU A 450 -11.07 -6.96 -37.48
C LEU A 450 -11.97 -5.96 -36.73
N PRO A 451 -12.48 -4.90 -37.40
CA PRO A 451 -13.28 -3.85 -36.77
C PRO A 451 -14.79 -4.16 -36.88
N LEU A 452 -15.32 -4.98 -35.98
CA LEU A 452 -16.77 -5.18 -35.84
C LEU A 452 -17.19 -5.12 -34.36
N ASP A 453 -18.23 -4.33 -34.10
CA ASP A 453 -18.77 -4.04 -32.76
C ASP A 453 -19.77 -5.14 -32.35
N GLY A 454 -19.23 -6.35 -32.19
CA GLY A 454 -20.01 -7.59 -32.03
C GLY A 454 -19.56 -8.69 -33.00
N CYS A 455 -20.15 -9.88 -32.86
CA CYS A 455 -20.08 -10.86 -33.94
C CYS A 455 -21.11 -10.46 -35.00
N GLY A 456 -20.65 -10.18 -36.22
CA GLY A 456 -21.52 -9.70 -37.31
C GLY A 456 -22.66 -10.66 -37.67
N ASP A 457 -23.66 -10.13 -38.37
CA ASP A 457 -24.98 -10.73 -38.56
C ASP A 457 -24.99 -12.14 -39.20
N GLU A 458 -23.93 -12.49 -39.94
CA GLU A 458 -23.72 -13.83 -40.50
C GLU A 458 -23.35 -14.87 -39.41
N LYS A 459 -24.32 -15.23 -38.57
CA LYS A 459 -24.20 -16.35 -37.63
C LYS A 459 -24.05 -17.69 -38.40
N PRO A 460 -23.00 -18.50 -38.13
CA PRO A 460 -22.89 -19.85 -38.70
C PRO A 460 -24.05 -20.76 -38.29
N GLU A 461 -24.54 -21.57 -39.22
CA GLU A 461 -25.66 -22.52 -38.99
C GLU A 461 -25.34 -23.53 -37.88
N GLU A 462 -26.27 -23.76 -36.95
CA GLU A 462 -26.13 -24.73 -35.84
C GLU A 462 -26.59 -26.15 -36.20
N LEU A 463 -27.31 -26.31 -37.32
CA LEU A 463 -27.88 -27.56 -37.81
C LEU A 463 -27.55 -27.73 -39.30
N THR A 464 -27.28 -28.95 -39.75
CA THR A 464 -27.14 -29.29 -41.17
C THR A 464 -27.74 -30.67 -41.46
N PRO A 465 -28.43 -30.89 -42.59
CA PRO A 465 -29.09 -32.15 -42.87
C PRO A 465 -28.09 -33.29 -43.12
N CYS A 466 -28.49 -34.50 -42.74
CA CYS A 466 -27.78 -35.74 -43.02
C CYS A 466 -28.77 -36.84 -43.41
N ASP A 467 -28.44 -37.63 -44.42
CA ASP A 467 -29.13 -38.89 -44.72
C ASP A 467 -28.16 -40.04 -44.43
N ILE A 468 -28.66 -41.08 -43.74
CA ILE A 468 -27.94 -42.33 -43.43
C ILE A 468 -28.42 -43.49 -44.32
N GLY A 469 -29.41 -43.25 -45.18
CA GLY A 469 -30.00 -44.23 -46.08
C GLY A 469 -31.21 -44.95 -45.48
N PRO A 470 -31.93 -45.74 -46.28
CA PRO A 470 -33.28 -46.20 -45.95
C PRO A 470 -33.33 -47.10 -44.71
N CYS A 471 -34.24 -46.78 -43.79
CA CYS A 471 -34.55 -47.59 -42.62
C CYS A 471 -35.06 -48.99 -43.02
N GLN A 472 -34.19 -49.99 -42.94
CA GLN A 472 -34.57 -51.40 -43.12
C GLN A 472 -35.07 -51.97 -41.80
N HIS A 473 -36.23 -52.63 -41.81
CA HIS A 473 -36.81 -53.27 -40.62
C HIS A 473 -35.91 -54.41 -40.10
N LYS A 474 -35.12 -54.11 -39.07
CA LYS A 474 -34.21 -55.05 -38.42
C LYS A 474 -34.92 -55.79 -37.29
N LEU A 475 -34.91 -57.12 -37.36
CA LEU A 475 -35.27 -58.03 -36.27
C LEU A 475 -34.00 -58.39 -35.48
N GLU A 476 -34.06 -58.37 -34.15
CA GLU A 476 -32.90 -58.64 -33.30
C GLU A 476 -33.25 -59.27 -31.95
N TRP A 477 -32.37 -60.13 -31.44
CA TRP A 477 -32.51 -60.75 -30.11
C TRP A 477 -32.01 -59.82 -29.01
N TYR A 478 -32.93 -59.21 -28.26
CA TYR A 478 -32.61 -58.46 -27.05
C TYR A 478 -32.42 -59.40 -25.86
N THR A 479 -31.46 -59.07 -24.98
CA THR A 479 -31.23 -59.80 -23.72
C THR A 479 -31.22 -58.84 -22.54
N GLY A 480 -32.05 -59.10 -21.53
CA GLY A 480 -32.04 -58.35 -20.28
C GLY A 480 -30.81 -58.64 -19.40
N PRO A 481 -30.68 -57.94 -18.26
CA PRO A 481 -29.63 -58.21 -17.28
C PRO A 481 -29.76 -59.61 -16.68
N TRP A 482 -28.64 -60.15 -16.20
CA TRP A 482 -28.63 -61.39 -15.41
C TRP A 482 -29.24 -61.15 -14.02
N GLY A 483 -30.14 -62.04 -13.60
CA GLY A 483 -30.68 -62.07 -12.24
C GLY A 483 -29.63 -62.48 -11.20
N GLN A 484 -30.03 -62.56 -9.94
CA GLN A 484 -29.18 -63.05 -8.85
C GLN A 484 -28.75 -64.52 -9.10
N CYS A 485 -27.63 -64.91 -8.48
CA CYS A 485 -27.14 -66.29 -8.54
C CYS A 485 -28.05 -67.20 -7.67
N SER A 486 -28.34 -68.42 -8.13
CA SER A 486 -29.19 -69.38 -7.40
C SER A 486 -28.57 -69.97 -6.12
N ALA A 487 -27.36 -69.55 -5.76
CA ALA A 487 -26.67 -69.88 -4.52
C ALA A 487 -25.99 -68.62 -3.96
N GLU A 488 -25.78 -68.57 -2.64
CA GLU A 488 -25.12 -67.44 -1.96
C GLU A 488 -23.58 -67.56 -1.93
N CYS A 489 -23.06 -68.77 -2.09
CA CYS A 489 -21.64 -69.09 -2.17
C CYS A 489 -21.43 -70.37 -3.01
N GLY A 490 -20.20 -70.61 -3.47
CA GLY A 490 -19.89 -71.72 -4.37
C GLY A 490 -20.45 -71.55 -5.80
N ASN A 491 -20.85 -72.66 -6.42
CA ASN A 491 -21.35 -72.68 -7.80
C ASN A 491 -22.87 -72.60 -7.85
N GLY A 492 -23.41 -71.71 -8.68
CA GLY A 492 -24.83 -71.62 -8.98
C GLY A 492 -25.10 -71.30 -10.46
N THR A 493 -26.32 -70.86 -10.75
CA THR A 493 -26.77 -70.38 -12.07
C THR A 493 -27.50 -69.05 -11.97
N GLN A 494 -27.35 -68.21 -13.01
CA GLN A 494 -28.12 -66.99 -13.24
C GLN A 494 -28.99 -67.18 -14.47
N SER A 495 -30.20 -66.64 -14.44
CA SER A 495 -31.11 -66.56 -15.59
C SER A 495 -31.27 -65.11 -16.06
N ARG A 496 -31.66 -64.90 -17.32
CA ARG A 496 -32.03 -63.60 -17.89
C ARG A 496 -33.17 -63.72 -18.91
N THR A 497 -33.88 -62.62 -19.13
CA THR A 497 -34.87 -62.51 -20.20
C THR A 497 -34.19 -62.42 -21.57
N VAL A 498 -34.80 -63.07 -22.58
CA VAL A 498 -34.36 -63.03 -23.99
C VAL A 498 -35.60 -62.91 -24.86
N ALA A 499 -35.72 -61.81 -25.60
CA ALA A 499 -36.90 -61.43 -26.38
C ALA A 499 -36.53 -61.05 -27.82
N CYS A 500 -37.45 -61.22 -28.77
CA CYS A 500 -37.28 -60.76 -30.15
C CYS A 500 -37.84 -59.34 -30.27
N LEU A 501 -37.06 -58.40 -30.80
CA LEU A 501 -37.51 -57.03 -31.07
C LEU A 501 -37.60 -56.76 -32.56
N LEU A 502 -38.63 -55.99 -32.95
CA LEU A 502 -38.76 -55.40 -34.28
C LEU A 502 -38.50 -53.88 -34.17
N HIS A 503 -37.56 -53.37 -34.96
CA HIS A 503 -37.37 -51.93 -35.15
C HIS A 503 -38.25 -51.42 -36.28
N GLY A 504 -39.03 -50.36 -36.04
CA GLY A 504 -39.81 -49.67 -37.06
C GLY A 504 -40.14 -48.23 -36.65
N ASN A 505 -39.79 -47.27 -37.50
CA ASN A 505 -40.12 -45.83 -37.42
C ASN A 505 -40.15 -45.26 -35.99
N GLY A 506 -39.05 -45.38 -35.25
CA GLY A 506 -38.89 -44.81 -33.90
C GLY A 506 -39.57 -45.59 -32.76
N SER A 507 -40.20 -46.74 -33.05
CA SER A 507 -40.77 -47.64 -32.04
C SER A 507 -39.98 -48.94 -31.90
N LEU A 508 -39.97 -49.48 -30.69
CA LEU A 508 -39.28 -50.71 -30.30
C LEU A 508 -40.32 -51.73 -29.84
N GLU A 509 -40.79 -52.60 -30.73
CA GLU A 509 -41.86 -53.55 -30.41
C GLU A 509 -41.33 -54.94 -30.06
N VAL A 510 -41.82 -55.50 -28.94
CA VAL A 510 -41.55 -56.88 -28.54
C VAL A 510 -42.42 -57.81 -29.38
N THR A 511 -41.79 -58.55 -30.29
CA THR A 511 -42.48 -59.45 -31.23
C THR A 511 -42.26 -60.92 -30.86
N THR A 512 -42.94 -61.83 -31.57
CA THR A 512 -42.91 -63.26 -31.22
C THR A 512 -41.50 -63.85 -31.40
N PRO A 513 -41.06 -64.81 -30.55
CA PRO A 513 -39.77 -65.48 -30.71
C PRO A 513 -39.57 -66.19 -32.06
N ALA A 514 -40.64 -66.48 -32.79
CA ALA A 514 -40.57 -67.09 -34.12
C ALA A 514 -39.97 -66.13 -35.17
N ASN A 515 -40.21 -64.82 -35.05
CA ASN A 515 -39.75 -63.85 -36.04
C ASN A 515 -38.21 -63.70 -36.04
N CYS A 516 -37.57 -63.92 -34.89
CA CYS A 516 -36.11 -63.98 -34.76
C CYS A 516 -35.55 -65.42 -34.87
N ALA A 517 -36.34 -66.44 -35.24
CA ALA A 517 -35.87 -67.83 -35.27
C ALA A 517 -34.77 -68.10 -36.30
N HIS A 518 -34.65 -67.25 -37.32
CA HIS A 518 -33.56 -67.27 -38.30
C HIS A 518 -32.22 -66.71 -37.76
N LEU A 519 -32.22 -66.13 -36.55
CA LEU A 519 -31.06 -65.54 -35.89
C LEU A 519 -30.63 -66.38 -34.69
N PRO A 520 -29.32 -66.53 -34.41
CA PRO A 520 -28.83 -67.35 -33.30
C PRO A 520 -29.32 -66.80 -31.95
N ARG A 521 -30.18 -67.56 -31.27
CA ARG A 521 -30.79 -67.14 -30.00
C ARG A 521 -29.75 -67.11 -28.86
N PRO A 522 -29.55 -65.97 -28.16
CA PRO A 522 -28.61 -65.88 -27.05
C PRO A 522 -29.00 -66.79 -25.86
N PRO A 523 -28.02 -67.28 -25.08
CA PRO A 523 -28.30 -68.11 -23.91
C PRO A 523 -29.05 -67.32 -22.82
N SER A 524 -30.11 -67.92 -22.29
CA SER A 524 -30.94 -67.38 -21.19
C SER A 524 -30.46 -67.79 -19.80
N THR A 525 -29.50 -68.72 -19.70
CA THR A 525 -28.92 -69.23 -18.44
C THR A 525 -27.39 -69.23 -18.53
N ARG A 526 -26.70 -68.96 -17.42
CA ARG A 526 -25.23 -69.02 -17.29
C ARG A 526 -24.86 -69.52 -15.89
N THR A 527 -23.72 -70.21 -15.73
CA THR A 527 -23.15 -70.48 -14.41
C THR A 527 -22.66 -69.20 -13.73
N CYS A 528 -22.73 -69.17 -12.40
CA CYS A 528 -22.08 -68.19 -11.54
C CYS A 528 -21.15 -68.91 -10.57
N HIS A 529 -19.96 -68.35 -10.38
CA HIS A 529 -18.93 -68.88 -9.49
C HIS A 529 -18.67 -67.83 -8.40
N LEU A 530 -19.23 -68.06 -7.23
CA LEU A 530 -19.04 -67.24 -6.04
C LEU A 530 -17.86 -67.77 -5.21
N LYS A 531 -17.51 -67.04 -4.14
CA LYS A 531 -16.46 -67.46 -3.20
C LYS A 531 -16.83 -68.80 -2.55
N ARG A 532 -15.83 -69.61 -2.17
CA ARG A 532 -16.04 -70.81 -1.34
C ARG A 532 -16.79 -70.45 -0.06
N CYS A 533 -17.64 -71.35 0.44
CA CYS A 533 -18.57 -71.02 1.52
C CYS A 533 -17.87 -70.85 2.87
N GLY A 534 -16.72 -71.52 3.06
CA GLY A 534 -15.87 -71.39 4.24
C GLY A 534 -16.42 -72.16 5.44
N ALA A 535 -15.61 -72.26 6.50
CA ALA A 535 -16.04 -72.90 7.71
C ALA A 535 -17.12 -72.05 8.42
N LYS A 536 -18.20 -72.69 8.89
CA LYS A 536 -19.34 -72.04 9.55
C LYS A 536 -19.73 -72.78 10.83
N TRP A 537 -20.29 -72.04 11.78
CA TRP A 537 -20.90 -72.62 12.98
C TRP A 537 -22.23 -73.29 12.64
N PHE A 538 -22.34 -74.57 12.92
CA PHE A 538 -23.57 -75.36 12.88
C PHE A 538 -24.02 -75.70 14.30
N VAL A 539 -25.33 -75.77 14.50
CA VAL A 539 -25.95 -76.07 15.80
C VAL A 539 -26.99 -77.17 15.65
N THR A 540 -27.19 -77.98 16.69
CA THR A 540 -28.37 -78.86 16.78
C THR A 540 -29.58 -78.10 17.30
N GLU A 541 -30.75 -78.74 17.19
CA GLU A 541 -31.90 -78.40 18.03
C GLU A 541 -31.55 -78.49 19.53
N TRP A 542 -32.29 -77.73 20.35
CA TRP A 542 -32.15 -77.77 21.80
C TRP A 542 -32.70 -79.07 22.40
N SER A 543 -32.01 -79.59 23.41
CA SER A 543 -32.53 -80.67 24.26
C SER A 543 -33.79 -80.26 25.04
N SER A 544 -34.52 -81.26 25.54
CA SER A 544 -35.55 -81.06 26.55
C SER A 544 -34.98 -80.36 27.78
N CYS A 545 -35.75 -79.46 28.39
CA CYS A 545 -35.33 -78.79 29.62
C CYS A 545 -35.16 -79.78 30.77
N SER A 546 -34.06 -79.66 31.53
CA SER A 546 -33.72 -80.56 32.64
C SER A 546 -34.69 -80.51 33.85
N ARG A 547 -35.53 -79.48 33.95
CA ARG A 547 -36.65 -79.40 34.90
C ARG A 547 -37.90 -78.86 34.19
N SER A 548 -39.08 -79.33 34.59
CA SER A 548 -40.37 -78.91 34.01
C SER A 548 -40.84 -77.54 34.48
N CYS A 549 -40.41 -77.11 35.67
CA CYS A 549 -40.71 -75.84 36.32
C CYS A 549 -39.65 -75.54 37.41
N GLU A 550 -39.71 -74.36 38.04
CA GLU A 550 -38.74 -73.83 39.02
C GLU A 550 -37.30 -73.63 38.50
N GLY A 551 -37.14 -73.42 37.19
CA GLY A 551 -35.85 -73.15 36.58
C GLY A 551 -35.02 -74.42 36.35
N GLY A 552 -34.76 -74.71 35.08
CA GLY A 552 -33.81 -75.70 34.61
C GLY A 552 -32.96 -75.13 33.49
N PHE A 553 -32.16 -76.00 32.86
CA PHE A 553 -31.36 -75.67 31.69
C PHE A 553 -31.57 -76.68 30.56
N ARG A 554 -31.38 -76.22 29.32
CA ARG A 554 -31.27 -77.03 28.11
C ARG A 554 -29.93 -76.78 27.46
N VAL A 555 -29.46 -77.76 26.70
CA VAL A 555 -28.20 -77.72 25.94
C VAL A 555 -28.40 -78.13 24.49
N ARG A 556 -27.52 -77.68 23.60
CA ARG A 556 -27.42 -78.09 22.19
C ARG A 556 -25.96 -78.29 21.83
N GLU A 557 -25.69 -79.10 20.80
CA GLU A 557 -24.33 -79.25 20.30
C GLU A 557 -24.01 -78.16 19.27
N VAL A 558 -22.77 -77.65 19.30
CA VAL A 558 -22.28 -76.55 18.48
C VAL A 558 -20.94 -76.99 17.88
N ARG A 559 -20.84 -77.08 16.55
CA ARG A 559 -19.60 -77.48 15.84
C ARG A 559 -19.30 -76.53 14.69
N CYS A 560 -18.03 -76.19 14.52
CA CYS A 560 -17.55 -75.51 13.32
C CYS A 560 -17.25 -76.57 12.24
N LEU A 561 -17.92 -76.48 11.10
CA LEU A 561 -17.73 -77.43 9.99
C LEU A 561 -17.25 -76.70 8.72
N ALA A 562 -16.37 -77.35 7.96
CA ALA A 562 -15.84 -76.86 6.68
C ALA A 562 -16.77 -77.16 5.48
N ASP A 563 -16.36 -76.71 4.29
CA ASP A 563 -17.07 -76.92 3.00
C ASP A 563 -17.35 -78.41 2.67
N ASP A 564 -16.65 -79.35 3.33
CA ASP A 564 -16.77 -80.81 3.15
C ASP A 564 -17.47 -81.54 4.32
N MET A 565 -18.10 -80.78 5.23
CA MET A 565 -18.74 -81.27 6.47
C MET A 565 -17.78 -81.90 7.51
N THR A 566 -16.46 -81.73 7.37
CA THR A 566 -15.50 -82.11 8.42
C THR A 566 -15.39 -81.03 9.50
N GLU A 567 -15.00 -81.43 10.72
CA GLU A 567 -14.75 -80.50 11.82
C GLU A 567 -13.55 -79.59 11.53
N SER A 568 -13.72 -78.30 11.80
CA SER A 568 -12.76 -77.27 11.43
C SER A 568 -12.52 -76.29 12.58
N SER A 569 -11.32 -75.71 12.65
CA SER A 569 -11.02 -74.56 13.51
C SER A 569 -11.11 -73.23 12.75
N GLY A 570 -11.76 -73.21 11.58
CA GLY A 570 -11.81 -72.05 10.67
C GLY A 570 -12.88 -71.01 10.98
N CYS A 571 -13.73 -71.23 11.98
CA CYS A 571 -14.77 -70.30 12.42
C CYS A 571 -14.24 -69.33 13.48
N ASP A 572 -14.77 -68.12 13.53
CA ASP A 572 -14.42 -67.13 14.55
C ASP A 572 -14.96 -67.57 15.94
N PRO A 573 -14.09 -67.76 16.96
CA PRO A 573 -14.53 -68.14 18.30
C PRO A 573 -15.44 -67.11 18.99
N SER A 574 -15.35 -65.83 18.62
CA SER A 574 -16.22 -64.77 19.16
C SER A 574 -17.66 -64.83 18.66
N LEU A 575 -17.90 -65.60 17.59
CA LEU A 575 -19.23 -65.83 17.00
C LEU A 575 -19.78 -67.24 17.31
N THR A 576 -19.18 -67.96 18.26
CA THR A 576 -19.66 -69.28 18.71
C THR A 576 -21.06 -69.13 19.31
N PRO A 577 -22.10 -69.81 18.78
CA PRO A 577 -23.43 -69.79 19.40
C PRO A 577 -23.42 -70.45 20.78
N GLU A 578 -24.19 -69.90 21.73
CA GLU A 578 -24.37 -70.47 23.08
C GLU A 578 -24.78 -71.96 23.03
N ASP A 579 -24.10 -72.82 23.78
CA ASP A 579 -24.36 -74.27 23.87
C ASP A 579 -25.40 -74.62 24.96
N ARG A 580 -25.68 -73.67 25.87
CA ARG A 580 -26.50 -73.83 27.07
C ARG A 580 -27.44 -72.64 27.29
N GLU A 581 -28.69 -72.89 27.67
CA GLU A 581 -29.70 -71.87 27.91
C GLU A 581 -30.58 -72.25 29.13
N GLU A 582 -31.06 -71.25 29.88
CA GLU A 582 -32.03 -71.45 30.96
C GLU A 582 -33.46 -71.59 30.42
N CYS A 583 -34.27 -72.42 31.07
CA CYS A 583 -35.63 -72.76 30.63
C CYS A 583 -36.55 -73.09 31.81
N ASN A 584 -37.86 -73.02 31.58
CA ASN A 584 -38.91 -73.36 32.55
C ASN A 584 -38.77 -72.64 33.91
N THR A 585 -38.49 -71.34 33.88
CA THR A 585 -38.35 -70.45 35.06
C THR A 585 -39.66 -70.13 35.79
N HIS A 586 -40.79 -70.75 35.40
CA HIS A 586 -42.10 -70.56 36.01
C HIS A 586 -42.33 -71.50 37.21
N SER A 587 -43.16 -71.11 38.18
CA SER A 587 -43.47 -71.91 39.37
C SER A 587 -44.42 -73.08 39.06
N CYS A 588 -44.21 -74.23 39.70
CA CYS A 588 -45.06 -75.42 39.51
C CYS A 588 -46.46 -75.24 40.14
N ILE A 589 -47.54 -75.33 39.35
CA ILE A 589 -48.92 -75.37 39.86
C ILE A 589 -49.60 -76.66 39.39
N PRO A 590 -50.14 -77.51 40.29
CA PRO A 590 -50.84 -78.74 39.91
C PRO A 590 -52.32 -78.47 39.62
N GLU A 591 -52.72 -78.63 38.35
CA GLU A 591 -54.13 -78.50 37.92
C GLU A 591 -54.96 -79.75 38.28
N ILE A 592 -56.27 -79.55 38.53
CA ILE A 592 -57.24 -80.61 38.84
C ILE A 592 -58.50 -80.36 38.01
N ASP A 593 -58.88 -81.33 37.17
CA ASP A 593 -60.02 -81.26 36.25
C ASP A 593 -61.38 -81.14 36.98
N GLU A 594 -62.23 -80.21 36.53
CA GLU A 594 -63.55 -79.94 37.10
C GLU A 594 -64.61 -81.02 36.80
N ASN A 595 -64.39 -81.92 35.83
CA ASN A 595 -65.38 -82.93 35.44
C ASN A 595 -65.40 -84.19 36.34
N CYS A 596 -64.63 -84.18 37.43
CA CYS A 596 -64.42 -85.29 38.35
C CYS A 596 -65.69 -85.73 39.12
N ARG A 597 -65.82 -87.02 39.47
CA ARG A 597 -66.98 -87.59 40.19
C ARG A 597 -66.56 -88.57 41.30
N ASP A 598 -67.40 -88.74 42.31
CA ASP A 598 -67.20 -89.75 43.35
C ASP A 598 -67.49 -91.16 42.81
N MET A 599 -66.54 -92.08 42.94
CA MET A 599 -66.62 -93.46 42.45
C MET A 599 -67.44 -94.38 43.36
N TYR A 600 -67.61 -94.01 44.64
CA TYR A 600 -68.27 -94.83 45.66
C TYR A 600 -69.27 -94.02 46.51
N TYR A 601 -70.44 -94.60 46.80
CA TYR A 601 -71.52 -93.90 47.51
C TYR A 601 -71.18 -93.54 48.97
N ASN A 602 -70.26 -94.27 49.59
CA ASN A 602 -69.81 -94.07 50.97
C ASN A 602 -68.65 -93.06 51.11
N CYS A 603 -68.31 -92.30 50.06
CA CYS A 603 -67.28 -91.27 50.09
C CYS A 603 -67.47 -90.18 51.17
N ASN A 604 -68.69 -89.96 51.66
CA ASN A 604 -68.94 -89.10 52.83
C ASN A 604 -68.24 -89.59 54.11
N VAL A 605 -68.03 -90.91 54.27
CA VAL A 605 -67.31 -91.49 55.42
C VAL A 605 -65.80 -91.27 55.29
N VAL A 606 -65.26 -91.35 54.07
CA VAL A 606 -63.86 -91.04 53.74
C VAL A 606 -63.52 -89.60 54.10
N VAL A 607 -64.46 -88.68 53.86
CA VAL A 607 -64.41 -87.28 54.30
C VAL A 607 -64.45 -87.16 55.84
N GLN A 608 -65.42 -87.80 56.50
CA GLN A 608 -65.53 -87.74 57.97
C GLN A 608 -64.29 -88.29 58.69
N ALA A 609 -63.64 -89.30 58.11
CA ALA A 609 -62.37 -89.87 58.59
C ALA A 609 -61.12 -89.08 58.17
N ARG A 610 -61.27 -87.92 57.48
CA ARG A 610 -60.18 -87.05 56.99
C ARG A 610 -59.18 -87.73 56.03
N LEU A 611 -59.58 -88.80 55.34
CA LEU A 611 -58.69 -89.61 54.48
C LEU A 611 -58.36 -88.95 53.12
N CYS A 612 -58.97 -87.81 52.79
CA CYS A 612 -58.76 -87.02 51.57
C CYS A 612 -57.34 -86.45 51.36
N VAL A 613 -56.45 -86.60 52.36
CA VAL A 613 -55.01 -86.35 52.23
C VAL A 613 -54.37 -87.32 51.24
N TYR A 614 -54.76 -88.60 51.24
CA TYR A 614 -54.15 -89.62 50.40
C TYR A 614 -54.69 -89.59 48.96
N SER A 615 -53.80 -89.68 47.98
CA SER A 615 -54.11 -89.55 46.55
C SER A 615 -55.21 -90.52 46.09
N TYR A 616 -55.14 -91.81 46.47
CA TYR A 616 -56.16 -92.81 46.14
C TYR A 616 -57.57 -92.37 46.54
N TYR A 617 -57.76 -91.91 47.79
CA TYR A 617 -59.04 -91.42 48.26
C TYR A 617 -59.42 -90.07 47.64
N ARG A 618 -58.45 -89.20 47.37
CA ARG A 618 -58.70 -87.94 46.64
C ARG A 618 -59.20 -88.16 45.22
N THR A 619 -58.73 -89.18 44.51
CA THR A 619 -59.21 -89.52 43.16
C THR A 619 -60.51 -90.32 43.21
N ALA A 620 -60.65 -91.29 44.12
CA ALA A 620 -61.85 -92.12 44.22
C ALA A 620 -63.07 -91.38 44.82
N CYS A 621 -62.84 -90.40 45.70
CA CYS A 621 -63.87 -89.58 46.36
C CYS A 621 -63.70 -88.09 46.01
N CYS A 622 -63.52 -87.82 44.73
CA CYS A 622 -63.09 -86.54 44.18
C CYS A 622 -63.98 -85.34 44.55
N VAL A 623 -65.31 -85.47 44.37
CA VAL A 623 -66.27 -84.40 44.66
C VAL A 623 -66.46 -84.23 46.17
N SER A 624 -66.55 -85.35 46.89
CA SER A 624 -66.64 -85.36 48.36
C SER A 624 -65.43 -84.67 49.00
N CYS A 625 -64.21 -85.02 48.59
CA CYS A 625 -62.98 -84.42 49.08
C CYS A 625 -62.82 -82.96 48.66
N ALA A 626 -63.04 -82.61 47.38
CA ALA A 626 -62.91 -81.23 46.90
C ALA A 626 -63.89 -80.25 47.59
N ARG A 627 -65.10 -80.72 47.95
CA ARG A 627 -66.08 -79.94 48.72
C ARG A 627 -65.60 -79.59 50.13
N VAL A 628 -64.78 -80.44 50.77
CA VAL A 628 -64.20 -80.13 52.07
C VAL A 628 -62.99 -79.22 51.95
N SER A 629 -62.12 -79.43 50.96
CA SER A 629 -61.03 -78.49 50.67
C SER A 629 -61.54 -77.06 50.46
N ARG A 630 -62.66 -76.87 49.73
CA ARG A 630 -63.30 -75.56 49.54
C ARG A 630 -63.96 -75.01 50.82
N ARG A 631 -64.39 -75.86 51.78
CA ARG A 631 -64.93 -75.41 53.08
C ARG A 631 -63.85 -75.04 54.09
N GLU A 632 -62.78 -75.83 54.18
CA GLU A 632 -61.64 -75.52 55.06
C GLU A 632 -60.95 -74.23 54.61
N ALA A 633 -60.82 -74.00 53.30
CA ALA A 633 -60.34 -72.72 52.74
C ALA A 633 -61.23 -71.50 53.05
N GLN A 634 -62.53 -71.69 53.35
CA GLN A 634 -63.43 -70.60 53.76
C GLN A 634 -63.49 -70.39 55.27
N LEU A 635 -63.12 -71.39 56.08
CA LEU A 635 -63.13 -71.31 57.55
C LEU A 635 -61.75 -70.99 58.15
N GLY A 636 -60.66 -71.27 57.45
CA GLY A 636 -59.30 -70.88 57.82
C GLY A 636 -58.90 -69.45 57.41
N GLY A 637 -59.84 -68.63 56.95
CA GLY A 637 -59.62 -67.27 56.42
C GLY A 637 -60.02 -66.15 57.38
N ARG A 638 -59.88 -66.33 58.69
CA ARG A 638 -60.24 -65.33 59.72
C ARG A 638 -59.32 -65.39 60.93
#